data_AF-A0A821DCA0-F1
#
_entry.id   AF-A0A821DCA0-F1
#
_cell.length_a   1.000
_cell.length_b   1.000
_cell.length_c   1.000
_cell.angle_alpha   90.00
_cell.angle_beta   90.00
_cell.angle_gamma   90.00
#
_symmetry.space_group_name_H-M   'P 1'
#
loop_
_entity.id
_entity.type
_entity.pdbx_description
1 polymer ?
#
loop_
_entity_poly.entity_id
_entity_poly.type
_entity_poly.pdbx_seq_one_letter_code
_entity_poly.pdbx_strand_id
1 'polypeptide(L)'
;MYNGYSSYDSEIQRHIVCNSPLSSNVPLLVAEEIVLPYLKHINDLIISNRPFSIVTDKDFKWTLEVFAFGFTCEEPVILQLCSNIYVEWLKVFEGTSNNSNSIPPILREKTEFYWSQMLWHLYHLFVVHDERPADLLTKRIYTHKVLRQLQAVISQTDLSLDLWHILLQVFLAIGDTVLSPPYRTNEEGTAVTSFRLVPSIYQVFLVATCKVHIPPGLWRTFRDYAITWRHRPAVIY
;
A
#
# COMPACT_ATOMS: atom_id res chain seq x y z
N MET A 1 -14.51 20.88 23.77
CA MET A 1 -13.16 20.61 24.30
C MET A 1 -12.20 20.56 23.11
N TYR A 2 -11.34 21.57 22.97
CA TYR A 2 -10.29 21.58 21.95
C TYR A 2 -9.22 20.57 22.36
N ASN A 3 -9.17 19.40 21.70
CA ASN A 3 -8.09 18.45 21.89
C ASN A 3 -6.82 19.03 21.27
N GLY A 4 -5.87 19.48 22.11
CA GLY A 4 -4.59 20.10 21.71
C GLY A 4 -3.60 19.19 20.99
N TYR A 5 -4.01 18.01 20.52
CA TYR A 5 -3.16 17.10 19.75
C TYR A 5 -3.21 17.46 18.27
N SER A 6 -2.04 17.64 17.63
CA SER A 6 -1.94 17.88 16.19
C SER A 6 -2.46 16.67 15.41
N SER A 7 -3.20 16.95 14.33
CA SER A 7 -3.58 15.92 13.35
C SER A 7 -2.35 15.44 12.59
N TYR A 8 -2.36 14.17 12.17
CA TYR A 8 -1.34 13.59 11.27
C TYR A 8 -1.61 13.87 9.78
N ASP A 9 -2.67 14.61 9.44
CA ASP A 9 -3.03 14.92 8.04
C ASP A 9 -1.82 15.44 7.24
N SER A 10 -1.11 16.46 7.73
CA SER A 10 0.05 17.02 7.00
C SER A 10 1.18 16.01 6.76
N GLU A 11 1.34 15.02 7.64
CA GLU A 11 2.33 13.95 7.49
C GLU A 11 1.87 12.96 6.42
N ILE A 12 0.60 12.53 6.49
CA ILE A 12 -0.03 11.68 5.48
C ILE A 12 0.06 12.33 4.08
N GLN A 13 -0.28 13.62 3.96
CA GLN A 13 -0.23 14.34 2.69
C GLN A 13 1.18 14.41 2.08
N ARG A 14 2.25 14.31 2.89
CA ARG A 14 3.64 14.26 2.36
C ARG A 14 3.99 12.92 1.75
N HIS A 15 3.40 11.84 2.24
CA HIS A 15 3.73 10.48 1.81
C HIS A 15 2.91 9.99 0.61
N ILE A 16 1.74 10.57 0.35
CA ILE A 16 0.91 10.21 -0.82
C ILE A 16 1.50 10.67 -2.16
N VAL A 17 2.51 11.52 -2.16
CA VAL A 17 3.14 12.02 -3.38
C VAL A 17 4.26 11.07 -3.79
N CYS A 18 4.13 10.45 -4.97
CA CYS A 18 5.21 9.69 -5.58
C CYS A 18 6.31 10.64 -6.06
N ASN A 19 7.45 10.65 -5.37
CA ASN A 19 8.61 11.47 -5.72
C ASN A 19 9.65 10.72 -6.57
N SER A 20 9.25 9.61 -7.21
CA SER A 20 10.20 8.79 -7.94
C SER A 20 10.80 9.56 -9.13
N PRO A 21 12.13 9.53 -9.34
CA PRO A 21 12.74 10.09 -10.53
C PRO A 21 12.21 9.47 -11.83
N LEU A 22 11.78 8.21 -11.79
CA LEU A 22 11.16 7.53 -12.93
C LEU A 22 9.81 8.14 -13.32
N SER A 23 9.10 8.73 -12.35
CA SER A 23 7.79 9.38 -12.58
C SER A 23 7.92 10.84 -13.01
N SER A 24 9.01 11.52 -12.65
CA SER A 24 9.18 12.97 -12.83
C SER A 24 10.21 13.37 -13.89
N ASN A 25 11.29 12.59 -14.06
CA ASN A 25 12.45 12.98 -14.87
C ASN A 25 12.64 12.14 -16.14
N VAL A 26 11.88 11.05 -16.29
CA VAL A 26 12.03 10.10 -17.40
C VAL A 26 10.72 10.05 -18.21
N PRO A 27 10.77 10.06 -19.55
CA PRO A 27 9.56 9.87 -20.36
C PRO A 27 8.88 8.54 -20.04
N LEU A 28 7.53 8.54 -19.97
CA LEU A 28 6.74 7.38 -19.53
C LEU A 28 7.12 6.08 -20.26
N LEU A 29 7.18 6.10 -21.59
CA LEU A 29 7.51 4.91 -22.39
C LEU A 29 8.90 4.35 -22.06
N VAL A 30 9.88 5.23 -21.79
CA VAL A 30 11.24 4.81 -21.43
C VAL A 30 11.26 4.20 -20.03
N ALA A 31 10.50 4.77 -19.09
CA ALA A 31 10.38 4.21 -17.75
C ALA A 31 9.72 2.82 -17.79
N GLU A 32 8.67 2.62 -18.58
CA GLU A 32 8.02 1.32 -18.77
C GLU A 32 8.97 0.26 -19.36
N GLU A 33 9.76 0.63 -20.39
CA GLU A 33 10.77 -0.25 -20.99
C GLU A 33 11.88 -0.68 -20.03
N ILE A 34 12.22 0.16 -19.04
CA ILE A 34 13.19 -0.16 -17.99
C ILE A 34 12.55 -1.04 -16.91
N VAL A 35 11.34 -0.69 -16.47
CA VAL A 35 10.69 -1.28 -15.31
C VAL A 35 10.15 -2.68 -15.61
N LEU A 36 9.57 -2.89 -16.80
CA LEU A 36 8.92 -4.16 -17.12
C LEU A 36 9.88 -5.37 -17.12
N PRO A 37 11.06 -5.34 -17.78
CA PRO A 37 12.02 -6.45 -17.72
C PRO A 37 12.53 -6.71 -16.29
N TYR A 38 12.74 -5.65 -15.51
CA TYR A 38 13.21 -5.74 -14.14
C TYR A 38 12.20 -6.45 -13.23
N LEU A 39 10.93 -6.05 -13.31
CA LEU A 39 9.85 -6.71 -12.56
C LEU A 39 9.63 -8.16 -13.01
N LYS A 40 9.72 -8.44 -14.31
CA LYS A 40 9.67 -9.82 -14.82
C LYS A 40 10.78 -10.67 -14.22
N HIS A 41 12.01 -10.16 -14.17
CA HIS A 41 13.14 -10.86 -13.56
C HIS A 41 12.88 -11.16 -12.07
N ILE A 42 12.43 -10.18 -11.29
CA ILE A 42 12.09 -10.39 -9.88
C ILE A 42 11.00 -11.45 -9.71
N ASN A 43 9.93 -11.35 -10.49
CA ASN A 43 8.83 -12.31 -10.45
C ASN A 43 9.31 -13.73 -10.81
N ASP A 44 10.22 -13.87 -11.77
CA ASP A 44 10.85 -15.13 -12.13
C ASP A 44 11.69 -15.72 -10.99
N LEU A 45 12.43 -14.87 -10.26
CA LEU A 45 13.17 -15.30 -9.05
C LEU A 45 12.20 -15.83 -7.99
N ILE A 46 11.06 -15.19 -7.80
CA ILE A 46 10.03 -15.61 -6.85
C ILE A 46 9.42 -16.96 -7.27
N ILE A 47 8.99 -17.09 -8.53
CA ILE A 47 8.40 -18.32 -9.07
C ILE A 47 9.40 -19.48 -9.01
N SER A 48 10.67 -19.23 -9.34
CA SER A 48 11.73 -20.22 -9.34
C SER A 48 12.34 -20.46 -7.94
N ASN A 49 11.85 -19.76 -6.91
CA ASN A 49 12.40 -19.75 -5.55
C ASN A 49 13.93 -19.57 -5.51
N ARG A 50 14.45 -18.73 -6.41
CA ARG A 50 15.89 -18.41 -6.49
C ARG A 50 16.24 -17.29 -5.50
N PRO A 51 17.46 -17.29 -4.95
CA PRO A 51 17.90 -16.26 -4.03
C PRO A 51 17.89 -14.89 -4.70
N PHE A 52 17.36 -13.90 -4.00
CA PHE A 52 17.43 -12.50 -4.42
C PHE A 52 18.89 -12.03 -4.34
N SER A 53 19.52 -11.75 -5.48
CA SER A 53 20.94 -11.37 -5.56
C SER A 53 21.21 -9.92 -5.20
N ILE A 54 20.17 -9.12 -4.97
CA ILE A 54 20.28 -7.74 -4.52
C ILE A 54 20.56 -7.72 -3.03
N VAL A 55 21.83 -7.51 -2.69
CA VAL A 55 22.32 -7.50 -1.30
C VAL A 55 22.63 -6.09 -0.81
N THR A 56 22.74 -5.10 -1.72
CA THR A 56 23.15 -3.74 -1.33
C THR A 56 21.97 -2.80 -1.10
N ASP A 57 22.16 -1.86 -0.16
CA ASP A 57 21.21 -0.79 0.16
C ASP A 57 20.86 0.07 -1.07
N LYS A 58 21.84 0.32 -1.93
CA LYS A 58 21.69 1.11 -3.15
C LYS A 58 20.80 0.40 -4.18
N ASP A 59 21.04 -0.89 -4.38
CA ASP A 59 20.28 -1.71 -5.34
C ASP A 59 18.83 -1.89 -4.88
N PHE A 60 18.61 -2.02 -3.56
CA PHE A 60 17.25 -2.12 -3.04
C PHE A 60 16.51 -0.77 -3.06
N LYS A 61 17.20 0.35 -2.86
CA LYS A 61 16.61 1.68 -3.10
C LYS A 61 16.17 1.86 -4.55
N TRP A 62 16.99 1.44 -5.52
CA TRP A 62 16.58 1.42 -6.92
C TRP A 62 15.35 0.52 -7.15
N THR A 63 15.32 -0.64 -6.50
CA THR A 63 14.16 -1.53 -6.55
C THR A 63 12.89 -0.82 -6.05
N LEU A 64 12.98 -0.07 -4.95
CA LEU A 64 11.86 0.72 -4.44
C LEU A 64 11.41 1.80 -5.42
N GLU A 65 12.33 2.49 -6.10
CA GLU A 65 11.99 3.46 -7.14
C GLU A 65 11.20 2.83 -8.29
N VAL A 66 11.61 1.63 -8.72
CA VAL A 66 10.90 0.85 -9.73
C VAL A 66 9.48 0.53 -9.28
N PHE A 67 9.27 0.15 -8.01
CA PHE A 67 7.92 -0.10 -7.49
C PHE A 67 7.11 1.18 -7.31
N ALA A 68 7.72 2.27 -6.83
CA ALA A 68 7.06 3.57 -6.68
C ALA A 68 6.47 4.02 -8.01
N PHE A 69 7.25 3.96 -9.09
CA PHE A 69 6.76 4.18 -10.45
C PHE A 69 5.71 3.14 -10.87
N GLY A 70 5.98 1.85 -10.64
CA GLY A 70 5.11 0.77 -11.11
C GLY A 70 3.70 0.80 -10.53
N PHE A 71 3.52 1.29 -9.29
CA PHE A 71 2.20 1.48 -8.69
C PHE A 71 1.49 2.77 -9.14
N THR A 72 2.20 3.72 -9.74
CA THR A 72 1.63 4.93 -10.35
C THR A 72 1.41 4.83 -11.86
N CYS A 73 2.02 3.83 -12.50
CA CYS A 73 1.91 3.60 -13.93
C CYS A 73 0.55 2.98 -14.29
N GLU A 74 -0.01 3.38 -15.43
CA GLU A 74 -1.29 2.87 -15.95
C GLU A 74 -1.14 1.54 -16.72
N GLU A 75 0.08 1.04 -16.92
CA GLU A 75 0.36 -0.22 -17.63
C GLU A 75 -0.09 -1.44 -16.80
N PRO A 76 -1.13 -2.18 -17.21
CA PRO A 76 -1.74 -3.23 -16.38
C PRO A 76 -0.78 -4.36 -16.02
N VAL A 77 0.15 -4.71 -16.91
CA VAL A 77 1.13 -5.78 -16.69
C VAL A 77 2.13 -5.38 -15.60
N ILE A 78 2.56 -4.11 -15.58
CA ILE A 78 3.46 -3.58 -14.55
C ILE A 78 2.76 -3.62 -13.20
N LEU A 79 1.53 -3.10 -13.13
CA LEU A 79 0.73 -3.07 -11.91
C LEU A 79 0.49 -4.49 -11.33
N GLN A 80 0.21 -5.45 -12.21
CA GLN A 80 0.06 -6.86 -11.85
C GLN A 80 1.33 -7.42 -11.21
N LEU A 81 2.49 -7.23 -11.85
CA LEU A 81 3.77 -7.72 -11.34
C LEU A 81 4.11 -7.06 -10.00
N CYS A 82 3.94 -5.74 -9.89
CA CYS A 82 4.15 -5.01 -8.65
C CYS A 82 3.32 -5.57 -7.49
N SER A 83 2.03 -5.74 -7.73
CA SER A 83 1.09 -6.27 -6.73
C SER A 83 1.43 -7.70 -6.32
N ASN A 84 1.76 -8.57 -7.29
CA ASN A 84 2.11 -9.95 -7.00
C ASN A 84 3.39 -10.06 -6.16
N ILE A 85 4.43 -9.30 -6.54
CA ILE A 85 5.70 -9.31 -5.82
C ILE A 85 5.51 -8.80 -4.39
N TYR A 86 4.77 -7.70 -4.19
CA TYR A 86 4.52 -7.17 -2.84
C TYR A 86 3.72 -8.13 -1.98
N VAL A 87 2.70 -8.80 -2.54
CA VAL A 87 1.95 -9.82 -1.81
C VAL A 87 2.86 -10.98 -1.38
N GLU A 88 3.74 -11.45 -2.25
CA GLU A 88 4.69 -12.51 -1.89
C GLU A 88 5.68 -12.07 -0.82
N TRP A 89 6.21 -10.86 -0.91
CA TRP A 89 7.13 -10.33 0.10
C TRP A 89 6.45 -10.08 1.45
N LEU A 90 5.18 -9.62 1.46
CA LEU A 90 4.41 -9.40 2.69
C LEU A 90 4.22 -10.69 3.51
N LYS A 91 4.30 -11.87 2.88
CA LYS A 91 4.27 -13.15 3.60
C LYS A 91 5.43 -13.32 4.58
N VAL A 92 6.49 -12.51 4.49
CA VAL A 92 7.58 -12.52 5.50
C VAL A 92 7.03 -12.37 6.92
N PHE A 93 5.93 -11.64 7.09
CA PHE A 93 5.35 -11.39 8.40
C PHE A 93 4.54 -12.57 8.92
N GLU A 94 4.03 -13.47 8.08
CA GLU A 94 3.13 -14.58 8.45
C GLU A 94 3.81 -15.74 9.22
N GLY A 95 5.08 -15.58 9.64
CA GLY A 95 5.85 -16.55 10.43
C GLY A 95 6.23 -17.86 9.70
N THR A 96 5.39 -18.31 8.77
CA THR A 96 5.54 -19.54 7.98
C THR A 96 6.44 -19.37 6.75
N SER A 97 6.67 -18.12 6.30
CA SER A 97 7.48 -17.80 5.11
C SER A 97 8.94 -17.42 5.42
N ASN A 98 9.39 -17.57 6.67
CA ASN A 98 10.73 -17.11 7.08
C ASN A 98 11.89 -17.73 6.27
N ASN A 99 11.67 -18.88 5.60
CA ASN A 99 12.66 -19.61 4.82
C ASN A 99 12.53 -19.45 3.28
N SER A 100 11.74 -18.48 2.79
CA SER A 100 11.66 -18.25 1.34
C SER A 100 12.88 -17.47 0.84
N ASN A 101 13.66 -18.09 -0.05
CA ASN A 101 14.82 -17.50 -0.73
C ASN A 101 14.43 -16.33 -1.64
N SER A 102 13.15 -16.26 -2.00
CA SER A 102 12.55 -15.26 -2.87
C SER A 102 12.33 -13.89 -2.20
N ILE A 103 12.48 -13.79 -0.87
CA ILE A 103 12.35 -12.54 -0.13
C ILE A 103 13.73 -11.90 0.06
N PRO A 104 13.93 -10.66 -0.43
CA PRO A 104 15.18 -9.93 -0.27
C PRO A 104 15.65 -9.91 1.20
N PRO A 105 16.91 -10.31 1.49
CA PRO A 105 17.40 -10.39 2.88
C PRO A 105 17.35 -9.04 3.59
N ILE A 106 17.56 -7.95 2.85
CA ILE A 106 17.55 -6.59 3.36
C ILE A 106 16.21 -6.16 3.97
N LEU A 107 15.10 -6.78 3.57
CA LEU A 107 13.77 -6.55 4.18
C LEU A 107 13.67 -7.11 5.60
N ARG A 108 14.53 -8.07 5.96
CA ARG A 108 14.65 -8.62 7.32
C ARG A 108 15.70 -7.87 8.14
N GLU A 109 16.73 -7.32 7.51
CA GLU A 109 17.79 -6.56 8.19
C GLU A 109 17.37 -5.12 8.52
N LYS A 110 16.68 -4.45 7.59
CA LYS A 110 16.25 -3.05 7.70
C LYS A 110 14.73 -2.95 7.58
N THR A 111 14.04 -3.74 8.40
CA THR A 111 12.60 -3.96 8.32
C THR A 111 11.82 -2.64 8.36
N GLU A 112 11.99 -1.81 9.38
CA GLU A 112 11.19 -0.59 9.56
C GLU A 112 11.36 0.41 8.41
N PHE A 113 12.60 0.60 7.97
CA PHE A 113 12.94 1.58 6.92
C PHE A 113 12.35 1.21 5.55
N TYR A 114 12.44 -0.05 5.14
CA TYR A 114 11.98 -0.46 3.82
C TYR A 114 10.48 -0.79 3.80
N TRP A 115 9.96 -1.44 4.83
CA TRP A 115 8.53 -1.74 4.88
C TRP A 115 7.67 -0.48 4.99
N SER A 116 8.13 0.56 5.69
CA SER A 116 7.39 1.83 5.73
C SER A 116 7.21 2.44 4.33
N GLN A 117 8.26 2.47 3.51
CA GLN A 117 8.19 2.94 2.12
C GLN A 117 7.30 2.05 1.25
N MET A 118 7.46 0.73 1.35
CA MET A 118 6.65 -0.22 0.59
C MET A 118 5.15 -0.09 0.91
N LEU A 119 4.78 0.07 2.18
CA LEU A 119 3.39 0.26 2.58
C LEU A 119 2.79 1.53 1.95
N TRP A 120 3.57 2.61 1.87
CA TRP A 120 3.15 3.84 1.18
C TRP A 120 3.04 3.68 -0.34
N HIS A 121 3.81 2.80 -0.98
CA HIS A 121 3.60 2.53 -2.40
C HIS A 121 2.21 1.91 -2.66
N LEU A 122 1.73 1.05 -1.76
CA LEU A 122 0.43 0.38 -1.89
C LEU A 122 -0.75 1.37 -1.89
N TYR A 123 -0.59 2.57 -1.33
CA TYR A 123 -1.61 3.62 -1.39
C TYR A 123 -2.05 3.90 -2.83
N HIS A 124 -1.12 3.92 -3.78
CA HIS A 124 -1.39 4.28 -5.18
C HIS A 124 -2.31 3.28 -5.90
N LEU A 125 -2.42 2.02 -5.42
CA LEU A 125 -3.40 1.07 -5.94
C LEU A 125 -4.85 1.54 -5.75
N PHE A 126 -5.10 2.34 -4.71
CA PHE A 126 -6.43 2.80 -4.35
C PHE A 126 -6.77 4.17 -4.97
N VAL A 127 -5.80 4.81 -5.62
CA VAL A 127 -6.01 6.05 -6.37
C VAL A 127 -6.62 5.69 -7.72
N VAL A 128 -7.87 6.07 -7.97
CA VAL A 128 -8.54 5.86 -9.26
C VAL A 128 -8.26 7.04 -10.19
N HIS A 129 -7.64 6.80 -11.34
CA HIS A 129 -7.55 7.79 -12.41
C HIS A 129 -8.72 7.63 -13.41
N ASP A 130 -8.86 8.54 -14.38
CA ASP A 130 -9.86 8.44 -15.46
C ASP A 130 -9.46 7.32 -16.44
N GLU A 131 -9.46 6.08 -15.93
CA GLU A 131 -9.00 4.87 -16.61
C GLU A 131 -10.15 4.21 -17.39
N ARG A 132 -9.82 3.36 -18.37
CA ARG A 132 -10.81 2.56 -19.09
C ARG A 132 -11.45 1.52 -18.17
N PRO A 133 -12.71 1.12 -18.42
CA PRO A 133 -13.44 0.20 -17.54
C PRO A 133 -12.76 -1.18 -17.35
N ALA A 134 -12.06 -1.69 -18.37
CA ALA A 134 -11.33 -2.96 -18.28
C ALA A 134 -10.11 -2.87 -17.35
N ASP A 135 -9.41 -1.74 -17.38
CA ASP A 135 -8.23 -1.48 -16.55
C ASP A 135 -8.66 -1.30 -15.08
N LEU A 136 -9.81 -0.68 -14.84
CA LEU A 136 -10.42 -0.55 -13.52
C LEU A 136 -10.80 -1.89 -12.88
N LEU A 137 -11.26 -2.87 -13.67
CA LEU A 137 -11.54 -4.22 -13.17
C LEU A 137 -10.24 -4.93 -12.75
N THR A 138 -9.22 -4.84 -13.60
CA THR A 138 -7.90 -5.42 -13.36
C THR A 138 -7.26 -4.83 -12.10
N LYS A 139 -7.25 -3.50 -11.97
CA LYS A 139 -6.78 -2.78 -10.77
C LYS A 139 -7.56 -3.17 -9.51
N ARG A 140 -8.88 -3.36 -9.61
CA ARG A 140 -9.72 -3.80 -8.48
C ARG A 140 -9.32 -5.19 -7.97
N ILE A 141 -9.02 -6.12 -8.88
CA ILE A 141 -8.58 -7.47 -8.50
C ILE A 141 -7.31 -7.40 -7.66
N TYR A 142 -6.32 -6.61 -8.10
CA TYR A 142 -5.05 -6.46 -7.36
C TYR A 142 -5.22 -5.69 -6.07
N THR A 143 -6.04 -4.64 -6.05
CA THR A 143 -6.39 -3.90 -4.85
C THR A 143 -6.98 -4.84 -3.78
N HIS A 144 -7.95 -5.68 -4.17
CA HIS A 144 -8.55 -6.65 -3.26
C HIS A 144 -7.53 -7.71 -2.80
N LYS A 145 -6.68 -8.19 -3.70
CA LYS A 145 -5.62 -9.17 -3.38
C LYS A 145 -4.65 -8.60 -2.34
N VAL A 146 -4.16 -7.38 -2.54
CA VAL A 146 -3.24 -6.70 -1.62
C VAL A 146 -3.93 -6.40 -0.29
N LEU A 147 -5.16 -5.89 -0.31
CA LEU A 147 -5.92 -5.62 0.91
C LEU A 147 -6.08 -6.88 1.77
N ARG A 148 -6.43 -8.01 1.16
CA ARG A 148 -6.54 -9.30 1.84
C ARG A 148 -5.21 -9.74 2.46
N GLN A 149 -4.09 -9.54 1.75
CA GLN A 149 -2.77 -9.85 2.28
C GLN A 149 -2.41 -8.95 3.46
N LEU A 150 -2.70 -7.65 3.39
CA LEU A 150 -2.49 -6.74 4.52
C LEU A 150 -3.32 -7.14 5.74
N GLN A 151 -4.57 -7.57 5.55
CA GLN A 151 -5.41 -8.09 6.65
C GLN A 151 -4.84 -9.35 7.30
N ALA A 152 -4.22 -10.25 6.51
CA ALA A 152 -3.51 -11.41 7.04
C ALA A 152 -2.31 -10.99 7.89
N VAL A 153 -1.50 -10.05 7.39
CA VAL A 153 -0.37 -9.45 8.14
C VAL A 153 -0.85 -8.78 9.44
N ILE A 154 -1.93 -8.01 9.41
CA ILE A 154 -2.48 -7.38 10.62
C ILE A 154 -2.86 -8.44 11.68
N SER A 155 -3.39 -9.58 11.25
CA SER A 155 -3.98 -10.57 12.16
C SER A 155 -2.95 -11.51 12.78
N GLN A 156 -1.83 -11.77 12.09
CA GLN A 156 -0.93 -12.88 12.41
C GLN A 156 0.43 -12.46 13.00
N THR A 157 0.71 -11.15 13.10
CA THR A 157 2.10 -10.69 13.15
C THR A 157 2.33 -9.68 14.26
N ASP A 158 3.55 -9.69 14.80
CA ASP A 158 4.03 -8.71 15.76
C ASP A 158 4.89 -7.70 15.00
N LEU A 159 4.23 -6.75 14.32
CA LEU A 159 4.91 -5.62 13.69
C LEU A 159 5.54 -4.71 14.77
N SER A 160 6.62 -4.03 14.41
CA SER A 160 7.19 -3.02 15.29
C SER A 160 6.24 -1.83 15.46
N LEU A 161 6.47 -1.04 16.51
CA LEU A 161 5.64 0.11 16.83
C LEU A 161 5.56 1.08 15.64
N ASP A 162 6.67 1.40 15.00
CA ASP A 162 6.71 2.33 13.87
C ASP A 162 5.92 1.81 12.67
N LEU A 163 6.02 0.50 12.37
CA LEU A 163 5.26 -0.10 11.27
C LEU A 163 3.76 -0.11 11.54
N TRP A 164 3.32 -0.30 12.78
CA TRP A 164 1.90 -0.12 13.14
C TRP A 164 1.42 1.31 12.87
N HIS A 165 2.21 2.32 13.23
CA HIS A 165 1.86 3.72 12.99
C HIS A 165 1.75 4.02 11.49
N ILE A 166 2.74 3.58 10.69
CA ILE A 166 2.72 3.74 9.24
C ILE A 166 1.51 3.01 8.63
N LEU A 167 1.21 1.80 9.08
CA LEU A 167 0.07 1.04 8.58
C LEU A 167 -1.25 1.78 8.86
N LEU A 168 -1.45 2.30 10.07
CA LEU A 168 -2.61 3.11 10.41
C LEU A 168 -2.72 4.35 9.51
N GLN A 169 -1.62 5.08 9.31
CA GLN A 169 -1.59 6.25 8.42
C GLN A 169 -1.94 5.89 6.96
N VAL A 170 -1.39 4.79 6.44
CA VAL A 170 -1.68 4.31 5.08
C VAL A 170 -3.15 3.95 4.92
N PHE A 171 -3.74 3.23 5.88
CA PHE A 171 -5.17 2.90 5.85
C PHE A 171 -6.07 4.15 5.95
N LEU A 172 -5.67 5.15 6.73
CA LEU A 172 -6.35 6.45 6.76
C LEU A 172 -6.27 7.18 5.42
N ALA A 173 -5.10 7.22 4.80
CA ALA A 173 -4.89 7.86 3.50
C ALA A 173 -5.71 7.18 2.39
N ILE A 174 -5.71 5.84 2.37
CA ILE A 174 -6.52 5.05 1.45
C ILE A 174 -8.02 5.30 1.70
N GLY A 175 -8.43 5.31 2.97
CA GLY A 175 -9.79 5.65 3.38
C GLY A 175 -10.23 6.99 2.83
N ASP A 176 -9.42 8.03 3.03
CA ASP A 176 -9.70 9.37 2.55
C ASP A 176 -9.82 9.42 1.03
N THR A 177 -8.89 8.78 0.32
CA THR A 177 -8.88 8.73 -1.15
C THR A 177 -10.11 8.05 -1.75
N VAL A 178 -10.58 6.97 -1.13
CA VAL A 178 -11.69 6.15 -1.66
C VAL A 178 -13.04 6.67 -1.17
N LEU A 179 -13.12 7.13 0.07
CA LEU A 179 -14.38 7.40 0.75
C LEU A 179 -14.75 8.88 0.77
N SER A 180 -13.78 9.80 0.77
CA SER A 180 -14.07 11.25 0.82
C SER A 180 -14.59 11.78 -0.53
N PRO A 181 -15.36 12.89 -0.52
CA PRO A 181 -15.73 13.63 -1.73
C PRO A 181 -14.50 14.25 -2.43
N PRO A 182 -14.54 14.51 -3.75
CA PRO A 182 -15.66 14.34 -4.68
C PRO A 182 -15.86 12.88 -5.14
N TYR A 183 -17.11 12.47 -5.29
CA TYR A 183 -17.44 11.12 -5.76
C TYR A 183 -17.14 11.00 -7.25
N ARG A 184 -16.21 10.11 -7.58
CA ARG A 184 -15.82 9.81 -8.97
C ARG A 184 -16.92 9.01 -9.68
N THR A 185 -16.98 9.19 -11.00
CA THR A 185 -18.01 8.72 -11.95
C THR A 185 -18.25 7.20 -11.98
N ASN A 186 -17.39 6.38 -11.37
CA ASN A 186 -17.52 4.92 -11.29
C ASN A 186 -18.04 4.46 -9.92
N GLU A 187 -19.27 4.86 -9.59
CA GLU A 187 -19.86 4.63 -8.26
C GLU A 187 -19.96 3.15 -7.90
N GLU A 188 -20.30 2.27 -8.85
CA GLU A 188 -20.41 0.82 -8.60
C GLU A 188 -19.05 0.21 -8.24
N GLY A 189 -17.98 0.61 -8.93
CA GLY A 189 -16.65 0.11 -8.64
C GLY A 189 -16.10 0.61 -7.32
N THR A 190 -16.29 1.89 -7.04
CA THR A 190 -15.93 2.49 -5.76
C THR A 190 -16.76 1.88 -4.61
N ALA A 191 -18.02 1.53 -4.85
CA ALA A 191 -18.87 0.87 -3.85
C ALA A 191 -18.27 -0.48 -3.42
N VAL A 192 -17.94 -1.37 -4.34
CA VAL A 192 -17.36 -2.69 -4.00
C VAL A 192 -16.05 -2.56 -3.23
N THR A 193 -15.15 -1.66 -3.65
CA THR A 193 -13.90 -1.40 -2.93
C THR A 193 -14.17 -0.85 -1.54
N SER A 194 -15.12 0.09 -1.40
CA SER A 194 -15.49 0.68 -0.11
C SER A 194 -16.03 -0.36 0.90
N PHE A 195 -16.87 -1.31 0.45
CA PHE A 195 -17.39 -2.39 1.31
C PHE A 195 -16.31 -3.33 1.87
N ARG A 196 -15.16 -3.42 1.20
CA ARG A 196 -14.02 -4.22 1.68
C ARG A 196 -13.04 -3.38 2.50
N LEU A 197 -12.83 -2.14 2.09
CA LEU A 197 -11.91 -1.22 2.74
C LEU A 197 -12.39 -0.80 4.13
N VAL A 198 -13.66 -0.44 4.30
CA VAL A 198 -14.19 0.06 5.57
C VAL A 198 -13.96 -0.95 6.71
N PRO A 199 -14.36 -2.24 6.60
CA PRO A 199 -14.04 -3.24 7.61
C PRO A 199 -12.54 -3.41 7.87
N SER A 200 -11.71 -3.27 6.83
CA SER A 200 -10.26 -3.37 6.96
C SER A 200 -9.65 -2.22 7.76
N ILE A 201 -10.15 -0.99 7.57
CA ILE A 201 -9.77 0.19 8.37
C ILE A 201 -10.15 -0.04 9.84
N TYR A 202 -11.37 -0.48 10.12
CA TYR A 202 -11.76 -0.77 11.51
C TYR A 202 -10.93 -1.90 12.12
N GLN A 203 -10.67 -2.97 11.37
CA GLN A 203 -9.86 -4.09 11.82
C GLN A 203 -8.45 -3.65 12.20
N VAL A 204 -7.76 -2.86 11.36
CA VAL A 204 -6.39 -2.42 11.66
C VAL A 204 -6.35 -1.56 12.92
N PHE A 205 -7.32 -0.65 13.11
CA PHE A 205 -7.40 0.17 14.32
C PHE A 205 -7.70 -0.67 15.56
N LEU A 206 -8.67 -1.58 15.52
CA LEU A 206 -9.01 -2.44 16.65
C LEU A 206 -7.86 -3.36 17.04
N VAL A 207 -7.22 -4.01 16.07
CA VAL A 207 -6.05 -4.86 16.37
C VAL A 207 -4.89 -4.02 16.90
N ALA A 208 -4.63 -2.85 16.30
CA ALA A 208 -3.59 -1.95 16.79
C ALA A 208 -3.85 -1.53 18.24
N THR A 209 -5.09 -1.28 18.67
CA THR A 209 -5.36 -0.96 20.10
C THR A 209 -5.00 -2.07 21.08
N CYS A 210 -5.01 -3.32 20.64
CA CYS A 210 -4.60 -4.45 21.46
C CYS A 210 -3.08 -4.66 21.47
N LYS A 211 -2.36 -4.10 20.48
CA LYS A 211 -0.94 -4.37 20.23
C LYS A 211 -0.03 -3.20 20.60
N VAL A 212 -0.45 -1.97 20.33
CA VAL A 212 0.35 -0.75 20.51
C VAL A 212 -0.48 0.40 21.06
N HIS A 213 0.18 1.36 21.71
CA HIS A 213 -0.45 2.61 22.07
C HIS A 213 -0.60 3.50 20.83
N ILE A 214 -1.84 3.77 20.42
CA ILE A 214 -2.14 4.65 19.29
C ILE A 214 -2.13 6.11 19.78
N PRO A 215 -1.29 6.99 19.21
CA PRO A 215 -1.21 8.40 19.56
C PRO A 215 -2.57 9.10 19.43
N PRO A 216 -2.91 10.02 20.35
CA PRO A 216 -4.16 10.78 20.27
C PRO A 216 -4.35 11.54 18.94
N GLY A 217 -3.25 11.94 18.30
CA GLY A 217 -3.29 12.57 16.98
C GLY A 217 -3.83 11.66 15.88
N LEU A 218 -3.51 10.36 15.88
CA LEU A 218 -4.04 9.41 14.87
C LEU A 218 -5.54 9.16 15.06
N TRP A 219 -6.01 9.08 16.31
CA TRP A 219 -7.44 9.04 16.61
C TRP A 219 -8.17 10.29 16.16
N ARG A 220 -7.53 11.45 16.33
CA ARG A 220 -8.04 12.71 15.81
C ARG A 220 -8.16 12.68 14.29
N THR A 221 -7.10 12.27 13.57
CA THR A 221 -7.14 12.15 12.10
C THR A 221 -8.23 11.18 11.66
N PHE A 222 -8.32 10.00 12.27
CA PHE A 222 -9.36 9.02 11.95
C PHE A 222 -10.76 9.59 12.11
N ARG A 223 -11.04 10.28 13.23
CA ARG A 223 -12.33 10.94 13.45
C ARG A 223 -12.61 12.01 12.39
N ASP A 224 -11.63 12.85 12.11
CA ASP A 224 -11.79 13.97 11.17
C ASP A 224 -12.07 13.44 9.75
N TYR A 225 -11.42 12.35 9.32
CA TYR A 225 -11.71 11.66 8.06
C TYR A 225 -13.04 10.88 8.10
N ALA A 226 -13.37 10.17 9.18
CA ALA A 226 -14.62 9.42 9.28
C ALA A 226 -15.87 10.32 9.12
N ILE A 227 -15.78 11.60 9.53
CA ILE A 227 -16.84 12.60 9.32
C ILE A 227 -17.07 12.87 7.82
N THR A 228 -16.02 12.89 6.99
CA THR A 228 -16.16 13.10 5.54
C THR A 228 -16.68 11.84 4.84
N TRP A 229 -16.39 10.66 5.40
CA TRP A 229 -16.78 9.36 4.83
C TRP A 229 -18.25 8.98 5.07
N ARG A 230 -18.93 9.62 6.02
CA ARG A 230 -20.29 9.28 6.50
C ARG A 230 -21.38 9.18 5.42
N HIS A 231 -21.11 9.72 4.25
CA HIS A 231 -22.03 9.74 3.12
C HIS A 231 -21.91 8.49 2.23
N ARG A 232 -20.91 7.62 2.48
CA ARG A 232 -20.72 6.37 1.75
C ARG A 232 -21.61 5.27 2.32
N PRO A 233 -22.38 4.54 1.48
CA PRO A 233 -23.22 3.43 1.94
C PRO A 233 -22.46 2.40 2.78
N ALA A 234 -21.22 2.05 2.40
CA ALA A 234 -20.38 1.10 3.12
C ALA A 234 -19.98 1.52 4.56
N VAL A 235 -20.23 2.78 4.94
CA VAL A 235 -19.99 3.28 6.30
C VAL A 235 -21.28 3.26 7.13
N ILE A 236 -22.44 3.27 6.47
CA ILE A 236 -23.77 3.29 7.10
C ILE A 236 -24.33 1.87 7.29
N TYR A 237 -24.07 0.98 6.33
CA TYR A 237 -24.54 -0.40 6.26
C TYR A 237 -23.40 -1.38 6.53
#